data_AF-A0A7C0UYD0-F1
#
_entry.id   AF-A0A7C0UYD0-F1
#
_cell.length_a   1.000
_cell.length_b   1.000
_cell.length_c   1.000
_cell.angle_alpha   90.00
_cell.angle_beta   90.00
_cell.angle_gamma   90.00
#
_symmetry.space_group_name_H-M   'P 1'
#
loop_
_entity.id
_entity.type
_entity.pdbx_description
1 polymer ?
#
loop_
_entity_poly.entity_id
_entity_poly.type
_entity_poly.pdbx_seq_one_letter_code
_entity_poly.pdbx_strand_id
1 'polypeptide(L)' 'GCELCVLHCPSGALKSVKGQVKISNDLCTGCGYCNELCPIGEYVLIAQNFSEIAKI' A
#
# COMPACT_ATOMS: atom_id res chain seq x y z
N GLY A 1 -2.81 11.01 4.77
CA GLY A 1 -1.61 10.14 4.85
C GLY A 1 -0.38 10.94 4.41
N CYS A 2 0.83 10.47 4.73
CA CYS A 2 2.10 11.15 4.38
C CYS A 2 2.67 10.74 3.01
N GLU A 3 2.10 9.72 2.35
CA GLU A 3 2.44 9.28 0.99
C GLU A 3 3.90 8.81 0.77
N LEU A 4 4.66 8.55 1.83
CA LEU A 4 6.05 8.05 1.75
C LEU A 4 6.17 6.76 0.94
N CYS A 5 5.18 5.86 1.06
CA CYS A 5 5.16 4.63 0.28
C CYS A 5 5.08 4.87 -1.24
N VAL A 6 4.38 5.92 -1.68
CA VAL A 6 4.30 6.32 -3.10
C VAL A 6 5.66 6.79 -3.59
N LEU A 7 6.35 7.60 -2.79
CA LEU A 7 7.64 8.19 -3.15
C LEU A 7 8.76 7.16 -3.26
N HIS A 8 8.75 6.15 -2.40
CA HIS A 8 9.85 5.19 -2.28
C HIS A 8 9.55 3.82 -2.88
N CYS A 9 8.42 3.64 -3.57
CA CYS A 9 8.12 2.38 -4.24
C CYS A 9 9.13 2.13 -5.38
N PRO A 10 10.01 1.13 -5.28
CA PRO A 10 11.07 0.92 -6.28
C PRO A 10 10.53 0.52 -7.64
N SER A 11 9.36 -0.13 -7.69
CA SER A 11 8.69 -0.51 -8.93
C SER A 11 7.70 0.54 -9.45
N GLY A 12 7.48 1.63 -8.72
CA GLY A 12 6.50 2.66 -9.09
C GLY A 12 5.05 2.17 -9.10
N ALA A 13 4.74 1.09 -8.37
CA ALA A 13 3.42 0.48 -8.34
C ALA A 13 2.36 1.32 -7.58
N LEU A 14 2.78 2.30 -6.78
CA LEU A 14 1.93 3.09 -5.90
C LEU A 14 1.64 4.47 -6.47
N LYS A 15 0.39 4.94 -6.37
CA LYS A 15 -0.02 6.31 -6.74
C LYS A 15 -1.02 6.88 -5.75
N SER A 16 -0.94 8.18 -5.47
CA SER A 16 -1.98 8.90 -4.73
C SER A 16 -3.06 9.41 -5.69
N VAL A 17 -4.31 9.08 -5.40
CA VAL A 17 -5.49 9.53 -6.14
C VAL A 17 -6.53 9.99 -5.15
N LYS A 18 -6.83 11.31 -5.14
CA LYS A 18 -7.80 11.93 -4.22
C LYS A 18 -7.52 11.62 -2.73
N GLY A 19 -6.24 11.61 -2.34
CA GLY A 19 -5.81 11.34 -0.96
C GLY A 19 -5.83 9.86 -0.57
N GLN A 20 -6.10 8.95 -1.50
CA GLN A 20 -6.03 7.50 -1.30
C GLN A 20 -4.88 6.91 -2.12
N VAL A 21 -4.09 6.04 -1.49
CA VAL A 21 -3.03 5.30 -2.17
C VAL A 21 -3.64 4.11 -2.90
N LYS A 22 -3.33 3.98 -4.19
CA LYS A 22 -3.72 2.85 -5.04
C LYS A 22 -2.49 2.09 -5.51
N ILE A 23 -2.67 0.78 -5.72
CA ILE A 23 -1.62 -0.14 -6.16
C ILE A 23 -1.95 -0.66 -7.55
N SER A 24 -0.96 -0.66 -8.44
CA SER A 24 -0.97 -1.42 -9.68
C SER A 24 -0.39 -2.81 -9.41
N ASN A 25 -1.22 -3.85 -9.48
CA ASN A 25 -0.78 -5.23 -9.25
C ASN A 25 0.22 -5.70 -10.32
N ASP A 26 0.12 -5.20 -11.55
CA ASP A 26 1.03 -5.55 -12.64
C ASP A 26 2.47 -5.05 -12.39
N LEU A 27 2.63 -4.00 -11.59
CA LEU A 27 3.93 -3.42 -11.23
C LEU A 27 4.37 -3.81 -9.82
N CYS A 28 3.47 -4.34 -8.99
CA CYS A 28 3.76 -4.67 -7.61
C CYS A 28 4.55 -5.98 -7.53
N THR A 29 5.75 -5.92 -6.99
CA THR A 29 6.62 -7.09 -6.83
C THR A 29 6.46 -7.80 -5.48
N GLY A 30 5.65 -7.25 -4.57
CA GLY A 30 5.47 -7.78 -3.22
C GLY A 30 6.66 -7.55 -2.28
N CYS A 31 7.55 -6.59 -2.57
CA CYS A 31 8.78 -6.36 -1.81
C CYS A 31 8.61 -5.86 -0.36
N GLY A 32 7.42 -5.38 0.04
CA GLY A 32 7.13 -4.99 1.43
C GLY A 32 7.64 -3.61 1.88
N TYR A 33 8.43 -2.89 1.07
CA TYR A 33 8.97 -1.55 1.40
C TYR A 33 7.91 -0.53 1.88
N CYS A 34 6.71 -0.56 1.29
CA CYS A 34 5.63 0.33 1.69
C CYS A 34 5.18 0.13 3.14
N ASN A 35 5.34 -1.07 3.69
CA ASN A 35 4.99 -1.39 5.08
C ASN A 35 6.07 -0.91 6.04
N GLU A 36 7.35 -1.12 5.69
CA GLU A 36 8.49 -0.66 6.52
C GLU A 36 8.52 0.86 6.66
N LEU A 37 8.16 1.59 5.60
CA LEU A 37 8.18 3.05 5.58
C LEU A 37 6.97 3.69 6.26
N CYS A 38 5.93 2.94 6.61
CA CYS A 38 4.70 3.51 7.13
C CYS A 38 4.83 3.81 8.65
N PRO A 39 5.00 5.08 9.08
CA PRO A 39 5.30 5.39 10.47
C PRO A 39 4.09 5.19 11.40
N ILE A 40 2.89 5.08 10.83
CA ILE A 40 1.64 4.89 11.58
C ILE A 40 1.45 3.45 12.04
N GLY A 41 2.32 2.50 11.66
CA GLY A 41 2.19 1.09 12.05
C GLY A 41 0.90 0.42 11.56
N GLU A 42 0.06 1.17 10.83
CA GLU A 42 -1.19 0.71 10.29
C GLU A 42 -0.84 0.00 8.99
N TYR A 43 -0.79 -1.33 9.13
CA TYR A 43 -0.71 -2.32 8.08
C TYR A 43 -1.55 -1.88 6.88
N VAL A 44 -0.88 -1.39 5.85
CA VAL A 44 -1.45 -1.39 4.51
C VAL A 44 -1.39 -2.86 4.08
N LEU A 45 -2.37 -3.65 4.52
CA LEU A 45 -2.59 -5.02 4.06
C LEU A 45 -2.86 -4.97 2.55
N ILE A 46 -1.79 -5.09 1.76
CA ILE A 46 -1.86 -5.20 0.32
C ILE A 46 -1.42 -6.58 -0.11
N ALA A 47 -2.23 -7.55 0.30
CA ALA A 47 -2.59 -8.74 -0.45
C ALA A 47 -3.33 -9.64 0.55
N GLN A 48 -4.65 -9.55 0.56
CA GLN A 48 -5.64 -10.65 0.62
C GLN A 48 -7.00 -9.99 0.87
N ASN A 49 -7.85 -10.03 -0.15
CA ASN A 49 -9.31 -9.97 -0.11
C ASN A 49 -9.98 -9.07 0.97
N PHE A 50 -10.56 -7.96 0.52
CA PHE A 50 -11.42 -7.07 1.30
C PHE A 50 -12.69 -7.75 1.90
N SER A 51 -12.94 -9.04 1.63
CA SER A 51 -14.11 -9.78 2.10
C SER A 51 -14.02 -10.35 3.52
N GLU A 52 -12.87 -10.31 4.20
CA GLU A 52 -12.71 -10.97 5.52
C GLU A 52 -12.62 -10.04 6.73
N ILE A 53 -12.46 -8.72 6.53
CA ILE A 53 -12.25 -7.77 7.65
C ILE A 53 -13.56 -7.14 8.16
N ALA A 54 -14.70 -7.45 7.53
CA ALA A 54 -16.03 -6.94 7.91
C ALA A 54 -16.91 -7.99 8.63
N LYS A 55 -16.32 -8.93 9.36
CA LYS A 55 -17.02 -9.84 10.27
C LYS A 55 -16.37 -9.88 11.65
N ILE A 56 -16.32 -8.74 12.33
CA ILE A 56 -16.32 -8.65 13.80
C ILE A 56 -17.15 -7.43 14.17
#